data_AF-A0A1F9AIZ7-F1
#
_entry.id   AF-A0A1F9AIZ7-F1
#
_cell.length_a   1.000
_cell.length_b   1.000
_cell.length_c   1.000
_cell.angle_alpha   90.00
_cell.angle_beta   90.00
_cell.angle_gamma   90.00
#
_symmetry.space_group_name_H-M   'P 1'
#
loop_
_entity.id
_entity.type
_entity.pdbx_description
1 polymer ?
#
loop_
_entity_poly.entity_id
_entity_poly.type
_entity_poly.pdbx_seq_one_letter_code
_entity_poly.pdbx_strand_id
1 'polypeptide(L)'
;MYKPILFKTAANYYKNLDVKSVQRINKAIEKMIGNPVEGPHIKRLRGQLQGKYRYAVGDLRIVYRVDPEKKAILIEAIGPRGDIYK
;
A
#
# COMPACT_ATOMS: atom_id res chain seq x y z
N MET A 1 15.33 1.65 -7.16
CA MET A 1 13.89 1.96 -7.07
C MET A 1 13.09 0.69 -7.17
N TYR A 2 12.07 0.55 -6.35
CA TYR A 2 11.11 -0.54 -6.47
C TYR A 2 10.02 -0.21 -7.50
N LYS A 3 9.46 -1.21 -8.17
CA LYS A 3 8.34 -1.06 -9.10
C LYS A 3 7.01 -1.37 -8.38
N PRO A 4 6.04 -0.45 -8.32
CA PRO A 4 4.72 -0.77 -7.76
C PRO A 4 3.90 -1.61 -8.75
N ILE A 5 3.23 -2.64 -8.23
CA ILE A 5 2.32 -3.52 -8.97
C ILE A 5 1.02 -3.58 -8.18
N LEU A 6 -0.08 -3.11 -8.77
CA LEU A 6 -1.40 -3.14 -8.14
C LEU A 6 -2.13 -4.43 -8.50
N PHE A 7 -2.63 -5.11 -7.49
CA PHE A 7 -3.52 -6.25 -7.67
C PHE A 7 -4.92 -5.74 -8.03
N LYS A 8 -5.75 -6.62 -8.62
CA LYS A 8 -7.09 -6.27 -9.11
C LYS A 8 -7.94 -5.54 -8.05
N THR A 9 -7.91 -6.01 -6.80
CA THR A 9 -8.65 -5.39 -5.69
C THR A 9 -8.19 -3.96 -5.41
N ALA A 10 -6.87 -3.75 -5.28
CA ALA A 10 -6.29 -2.43 -5.09
C ALA A 10 -6.59 -1.48 -6.28
N ALA A 11 -6.44 -1.99 -7.51
CA ALA A 11 -6.69 -1.22 -8.72
C ALA A 11 -8.16 -0.78 -8.84
N ASN A 12 -9.11 -1.67 -8.52
CA ASN A 12 -10.53 -1.34 -8.53
C ASN A 12 -10.87 -0.28 -7.48
N TYR A 13 -10.35 -0.41 -6.27
CA TYR A 13 -10.58 0.62 -5.24
C TYR A 13 -9.97 1.96 -5.64
N TYR A 14 -8.73 1.95 -6.13
CA TYR A 14 -8.02 3.15 -6.59
C TYR A 14 -8.78 3.91 -7.67
N LYS A 15 -9.38 3.21 -8.64
CA LYS A 15 -10.18 3.83 -9.73
C LYS A 15 -11.41 4.58 -9.24
N ASN A 16 -11.97 4.18 -8.10
CA ASN A 16 -13.18 4.77 -7.53
C ASN A 16 -12.89 5.89 -6.52
N LEU A 17 -11.62 6.24 -6.31
CA LEU A 17 -11.23 7.32 -5.40
C LEU A 17 -11.49 8.70 -6.01
N ASP A 18 -11.83 9.65 -5.15
CA ASP A 18 -11.84 11.06 -5.52
C ASP A 18 -10.40 11.57 -5.82
N VAL A 19 -10.32 12.69 -6.55
CA VAL A 19 -9.06 13.27 -7.02
C VAL A 19 -8.08 13.54 -5.86
N LYS A 20 -8.55 14.02 -4.70
CA LYS A 20 -7.68 14.32 -3.55
C LYS A 20 -7.14 13.04 -2.93
N SER A 21 -7.94 11.99 -2.88
CA SER A 21 -7.51 10.67 -2.39
C SER A 21 -6.51 10.02 -3.34
N VAL A 22 -6.74 10.08 -4.67
CA VAL A 22 -5.78 9.61 -5.68
C VAL A 22 -4.42 10.28 -5.52
N GLN A 23 -4.38 11.62 -5.39
CA GLN A 23 -3.14 12.36 -5.19
C GLN A 23 -2.38 11.93 -3.93
N ARG A 24 -3.10 11.71 -2.81
CA ARG A 24 -2.50 11.24 -1.57
C ARG A 24 -1.93 9.82 -1.69
N ILE A 25 -2.62 8.93 -2.40
CA ILE A 25 -2.15 7.57 -2.67
C ILE A 25 -0.91 7.60 -3.56
N ASN A 26 -0.88 8.40 -4.63
CA ASN A 26 0.29 8.49 -5.51
C ASN A 26 1.53 8.99 -4.76
N LYS A 27 1.39 10.03 -3.93
CA LYS A 27 2.48 10.50 -3.05
C LYS A 27 2.97 9.42 -2.08
N ALA A 28 2.07 8.57 -1.58
CA ALA A 28 2.44 7.45 -0.72
C ALA A 28 3.24 6.41 -1.50
N ILE A 29 2.78 6.03 -2.70
CA ILE A 29 3.47 5.07 -3.58
C ILE A 29 4.86 5.59 -3.97
N GLU A 30 5.00 6.87 -4.32
CA GLU A 30 6.30 7.50 -4.62
C GLU A 30 7.29 7.37 -3.45
N LYS A 31 6.83 7.61 -2.22
CA LYS A 31 7.67 7.44 -1.02
C LYS A 31 8.07 5.98 -0.82
N MET A 32 7.13 5.05 -1.04
CA MET A 32 7.37 3.61 -0.91
C MET A 32 8.40 3.11 -1.93
N ILE A 33 8.44 3.66 -3.14
CA ILE A 33 9.40 3.27 -4.19
C ILE A 33 10.86 3.46 -3.74
N GLY A 34 11.12 4.48 -2.90
CA GLY A 34 12.43 4.76 -2.32
C GLY A 34 12.75 3.89 -1.11
N ASN A 35 11.83 3.83 -0.13
CA ASN A 35 11.97 2.98 1.06
C ASN A 35 10.63 2.29 1.38
N PRO A 36 10.42 1.03 0.94
CA PRO A 36 9.14 0.36 1.12
C PRO A 36 9.00 -0.35 2.47
N VAL A 37 10.05 -0.45 3.29
CA VAL A 37 10.03 -1.24 4.53
C VAL A 37 10.04 -0.38 5.79
N GLU A 38 10.56 0.84 5.71
CA GLU A 38 10.71 1.76 6.83
C GLU A 38 10.16 3.15 6.52
N GLY A 39 9.52 3.75 7.53
CA GLY A 39 9.00 5.10 7.46
C GLY A 39 7.89 5.36 8.48
N PRO A 40 7.55 6.64 8.73
CA PRO A 40 6.60 7.03 9.76
C PRO A 40 5.18 6.49 9.54
N HIS A 41 4.83 6.20 8.29
CA HIS A 41 3.51 5.70 7.91
C HIS A 41 3.47 4.18 7.70
N ILE A 42 4.63 3.53 7.70
CA ILE A 42 4.79 2.11 7.41
C ILE A 42 4.76 1.32 8.73
N LYS A 43 3.97 0.24 8.75
CA LYS A 43 4.02 -0.77 9.81
C LYS A 43 4.05 -2.16 9.22
N ARG A 44 4.93 -3.01 9.74
CA ARG A 44 4.90 -4.45 9.45
C ARG A 44 3.68 -5.07 10.13
N LEU A 45 2.91 -5.84 9.36
CA LEU A 45 1.73 -6.53 9.85
C LEU A 45 2.12 -7.86 10.51
N ARG A 46 1.27 -8.33 11.43
CA ARG A 46 1.46 -9.53 12.24
C ARG A 46 0.23 -10.44 12.14
N GLY A 47 0.30 -11.66 12.69
CA GLY A 47 -0.80 -12.63 12.65
C GLY A 47 -1.04 -13.15 11.24
N GLN A 48 -2.30 -13.25 10.82
CA GLN A 48 -2.69 -13.75 9.49
C GLN A 48 -2.11 -12.92 8.31
N LEU A 49 -1.69 -11.68 8.58
CA LEU A 49 -1.08 -10.79 7.59
C LEU A 49 0.44 -10.68 7.75
N GLN A 50 1.07 -11.63 8.44
CA GLN A 50 2.52 -11.69 8.59
C GLN A 50 3.21 -11.70 7.21
N GLY A 51 4.33 -10.98 7.11
CA GLY A 51 5.06 -10.80 5.86
C GLY A 51 4.54 -9.65 4.98
N LYS A 52 3.43 -9.02 5.37
CA LYS A 52 2.91 -7.81 4.71
C LYS A 52 3.26 -6.54 5.50
N TYR A 53 3.13 -5.42 4.81
CA TYR A 53 3.29 -4.08 5.34
C TYR A 53 2.01 -3.28 5.11
N ARG A 54 1.86 -2.22 5.89
CA ARG A 54 0.80 -1.24 5.76
C ARG A 54 1.36 0.16 5.72
N TYR A 55 1.02 0.92 4.68
CA TYR A 55 1.22 2.36 4.61
C TYR A 55 -0.08 3.10 4.98
N ALA A 56 -0.03 4.02 5.95
CA ALA A 56 -1.18 4.83 6.35
C ALA A 56 -1.27 6.13 5.52
N VAL A 57 -2.45 6.41 4.95
CA VAL A 57 -2.72 7.60 4.13
C VAL A 57 -4.01 8.24 4.63
N GLY A 58 -3.93 9.02 5.72
CA GLY A 58 -5.12 9.53 6.41
C GLY A 58 -6.06 8.38 6.82
N ASP A 59 -7.29 8.41 6.30
CA ASP A 59 -8.32 7.40 6.54
C ASP A 59 -8.23 6.17 5.62
N LEU A 60 -7.23 6.11 4.75
CA LEU A 60 -6.94 4.96 3.90
C LEU A 60 -5.70 4.23 4.37
N ARG A 61 -5.61 2.95 3.99
CA ARG A 61 -4.43 2.11 4.14
C ARG A 61 -4.11 1.49 2.80
N ILE A 62 -2.82 1.29 2.58
CA ILE A 62 -2.27 0.50 1.49
C ILE A 62 -1.64 -0.74 2.14
N VAL A 63 -2.15 -1.92 1.84
CA VAL A 63 -1.55 -3.19 2.27
C VAL A 63 -0.75 -3.76 1.12
N TYR A 64 0.52 -4.10 1.38
CA TYR A 64 1.44 -4.51 0.35
C TYR A 64 2.50 -5.51 0.87
N ARG A 65 3.15 -6.19 -0.06
CA ARG A 65 4.38 -6.96 0.16
C ARG A 65 5.52 -6.35 -0.63
N VAL A 66 6.74 -6.62 -0.17
CA VAL A 66 7.97 -6.23 -0.87
C VAL A 66 8.63 -7.50 -1.38
N ASP A 67 8.88 -7.54 -2.68
CA ASP A 67 9.69 -8.56 -3.34
C ASP A 67 11.07 -7.95 -3.60
N PRO A 68 12.08 -8.24 -2.74
CA PRO A 68 13.40 -7.65 -2.87
C PRO A 68 14.17 -8.18 -4.08
N GLU A 69 13.92 -9.43 -4.51
CA GLU A 69 14.57 -10.04 -5.66
C GLU A 69 14.14 -9.34 -6.95
N LYS A 70 12.83 -9.14 -7.13
CA LYS A 70 12.27 -8.46 -8.31
C LYS A 70 12.24 -6.95 -8.17
N LYS A 71 12.70 -6.41 -7.04
CA LYS A 71 12.55 -5.01 -6.64
C LYS A 71 11.13 -4.52 -6.89
N ALA A 72 10.13 -5.24 -6.40
CA ALA A 72 8.72 -4.92 -6.59
C ALA A 72 7.99 -4.63 -5.28
N ILE A 73 7.01 -3.73 -5.33
CA ILE A 73 6.04 -3.47 -4.28
C ILE A 73 4.71 -4.01 -4.77
N LEU A 74 4.26 -5.12 -4.18
CA LEU A 74 3.01 -5.79 -4.54
C LEU A 74 1.89 -5.19 -3.70
N ILE A 75 1.16 -4.22 -4.25
CA ILE A 75 0.03 -3.56 -3.58
C ILE A 75 -1.20 -4.46 -3.70
N GLU A 76 -1.56 -5.11 -2.60
CA GLU A 76 -2.63 -6.11 -2.57
C GLU A 76 -4.00 -5.47 -2.36
N ALA A 77 -4.08 -4.46 -1.49
CA ALA A 77 -5.33 -3.78 -1.17
C ALA A 77 -5.12 -2.29 -0.85
N ILE A 78 -6.12 -1.48 -1.19
CA ILE A 78 -6.27 -0.08 -0.77
C ILE A 78 -7.68 0.06 -0.21
N GLY A 79 -7.83 0.74 0.93
CA GLY A 79 -9.14 0.81 1.58
C GLY A 79 -9.14 1.46 2.96
N PRO A 80 -10.33 1.64 3.57
CA PRO A 80 -10.49 2.24 4.89
C PRO A 80 -10.02 1.31 6.01
N ARG A 81 -9.88 1.83 7.24
CA ARG A 81 -9.33 1.07 8.39
C ARG A 81 -10.05 -0.23 8.65
N GLY A 82 -11.38 -0.15 8.68
CA GLY A 82 -12.23 -1.24 9.16
C GLY A 82 -12.29 -2.42 8.21
N ASP A 83 -12.12 -2.17 6.91
CA ASP A 83 -12.37 -3.19 5.89
C ASP A 83 -11.10 -3.85 5.36
N ILE A 84 -9.95 -3.19 5.47
CA ILE A 84 -8.71 -3.70 4.88
C ILE A 84 -8.05 -4.86 5.65
N TYR A 85 -8.59 -5.19 6.82
CA TYR A 85 -8.10 -6.29 7.68
C TYR A 85 -9.12 -7.41 7.88
N LYS A 86 -10.28 -7.31 7.23
CA LYS A 86 -11.30 -8.35 7.24
C LYS A 86 -11.02 -9.39 6.16
#